data_AF-A0A151ZE05-F1
#
_entry.id   AF-A0A151ZE05-F1
#
_cell.length_a   1.000
_cell.length_b   1.000
_cell.length_c   1.000
_cell.angle_alpha   90.00
_cell.angle_beta   90.00
_cell.angle_gamma   90.00
#
_symmetry.space_group_name_H-M   'P 1'
#
loop_
_entity.id
_entity.type
_entity.pdbx_description
1 polymer ?
#
loop_
_entity_poly.entity_id
_entity_poly.type
_entity_poly.pdbx_seq_one_letter_code
_entity_poly.pdbx_strand_id
1 'polypeptide(L)'
;MKIHFILLLLFILQLHFSLYTSQIYKGPKLETGEVNRGSTGWNITRGLERYEWSYCKLKLHDNYTGFEAEVEFHPRVDEFTTLTIPYSNATLMRNPNITISLVFPGNRSIITYFEEKQTVSLPCVTDGTRNPDPQCNTNPLPDPDVYSTVQSVTKNVTTYESLELEAKHTYDPNQEAFVNYFTAIVQLDKGTIIDAIWDGDRDEQICKDCGTCIDQQCAVKANNMVCDTEEALCNLKIFVAWAGVDSKGKTCISINKIPSNFRKYSLTPISQFGLGLANDFIYRVDQNTANPNQA
;
A
#
# COMPACT_ATOMS: atom_id res chain seq x y z
N MET A 1 -15.49 -6.10 55.22
CA MET A 1 -16.16 -5.99 53.90
C MET A 1 -15.38 -5.20 52.85
N LYS A 2 -14.78 -4.04 53.14
CA LYS A 2 -14.08 -3.22 52.14
C LYS A 2 -12.83 -3.87 51.51
N ILE A 3 -12.07 -4.66 52.27
CA ILE A 3 -10.83 -5.30 51.78
C ILE A 3 -11.11 -6.38 50.72
N HIS A 4 -12.17 -7.17 50.90
CA HIS A 4 -12.49 -8.25 49.96
C HIS A 4 -13.00 -7.71 48.61
N PHE A 5 -13.67 -6.55 48.63
CA PHE A 5 -14.09 -5.87 47.41
C PHE A 5 -12.88 -5.33 46.62
N ILE A 6 -11.90 -4.75 47.30
CA ILE A 6 -10.66 -4.25 46.65
C ILE A 6 -9.87 -5.40 46.03
N LEU A 7 -9.75 -6.54 46.72
CA LEU A 7 -9.06 -7.72 46.21
C LEU A 7 -9.76 -8.32 44.98
N LEU A 8 -11.10 -8.38 44.99
CA LEU A 8 -11.88 -8.82 43.83
C LEU A 8 -11.68 -7.89 42.62
N LEU A 9 -11.65 -6.58 42.86
CA LEU A 9 -11.48 -5.57 41.81
C LEU A 9 -10.08 -5.65 41.18
N LEU A 10 -9.04 -5.85 42.00
CA LEU A 10 -7.67 -6.09 41.54
C LEU A 10 -7.55 -7.40 40.74
N PHE A 11 -8.27 -8.45 41.14
CA PHE A 11 -8.27 -9.72 40.42
C PHE A 11 -8.97 -9.62 39.06
N ILE A 12 -10.08 -8.89 38.97
CA ILE A 12 -10.78 -8.60 37.70
C ILE A 12 -9.89 -7.76 36.78
N LEU A 13 -9.19 -6.75 37.33
CA LEU A 13 -8.22 -5.95 36.58
C LEU A 13 -7.04 -6.79 36.07
N GLN A 14 -6.49 -7.68 36.90
CA GLN A 14 -5.45 -8.63 36.45
C GLN A 14 -5.96 -9.57 35.36
N LEU A 15 -7.19 -10.08 35.48
CA LEU A 15 -7.80 -10.91 34.44
C LEU A 15 -7.99 -10.13 33.14
N HIS A 16 -8.48 -8.89 33.20
CA HIS A 16 -8.56 -8.02 32.02
C HIS A 16 -7.18 -7.76 31.41
N PHE A 17 -6.18 -7.36 32.18
CA PHE A 17 -4.82 -7.18 31.65
C PHE A 17 -4.21 -8.47 31.10
N SER A 18 -4.54 -9.64 31.67
CA SER A 18 -4.08 -10.94 31.15
C SER A 18 -4.79 -11.35 29.84
N LEU A 19 -6.06 -10.98 29.68
CA LEU A 19 -6.84 -11.24 28.45
C LEU A 19 -6.53 -10.23 27.33
N TYR A 20 -6.03 -9.04 27.68
CA TYR A 20 -5.47 -8.04 26.76
C TYR A 20 -3.97 -8.22 26.49
N THR A 21 -3.37 -9.33 26.95
CA THR A 21 -2.08 -9.71 26.37
C THR A 21 -2.34 -10.07 24.91
N SER A 22 -1.98 -9.13 24.03
CA SER A 22 -1.72 -9.38 22.61
C SER A 22 -1.21 -10.81 22.41
N GLN A 23 -1.70 -11.50 21.37
CA GLN A 23 -1.27 -12.85 20.97
C GLN A 23 0.25 -13.01 20.75
N ILE A 24 1.03 -11.94 20.93
CA ILE A 24 2.47 -11.87 20.74
C ILE A 24 3.15 -11.51 22.08
N TYR A 25 3.12 -12.43 23.05
CA TYR A 25 3.84 -12.30 24.33
C TYR A 25 5.38 -12.43 24.19
N LYS A 26 5.88 -12.79 22.99
CA LYS A 26 7.31 -12.90 22.67
C LYS A 26 7.60 -12.41 21.26
N GLY A 27 7.25 -11.16 20.98
CA GLY A 27 7.72 -10.48 19.77
C GLY A 27 9.24 -10.24 19.86
N PRO A 28 9.96 -10.18 18.72
CA PRO A 28 11.38 -9.84 18.72
C PRO A 28 11.61 -8.46 19.35
N LYS A 29 12.71 -8.31 20.11
CA LYS A 29 13.12 -7.00 20.63
C LYS A 29 13.64 -6.16 19.47
N LEU A 30 12.99 -5.01 19.25
CA LEU A 30 13.11 -4.13 18.09
C LEU A 30 14.50 -3.49 17.86
N GLU A 31 15.44 -3.61 18.80
CA GLU A 31 16.71 -2.87 18.75
C GLU A 31 17.90 -3.67 18.18
N THR A 32 17.82 -5.00 18.08
CA THR A 32 19.00 -5.82 17.70
C THR A 32 18.78 -6.78 16.53
N GLY A 33 17.54 -6.97 16.06
CA GLY A 33 17.25 -7.98 15.03
C GLY A 33 17.53 -9.43 15.47
N GLU A 34 17.89 -9.67 16.74
CA GLU A 34 18.15 -11.01 17.26
C GLU A 34 16.90 -11.61 17.90
N VAL A 35 16.38 -12.65 17.26
CA VAL A 35 15.30 -13.47 17.82
C VAL A 35 15.88 -14.36 18.92
N ASN A 36 15.37 -14.20 20.14
CA ASN A 36 15.78 -14.95 21.32
C ASN A 36 15.60 -16.46 21.09
N ARG A 37 16.70 -17.17 20.80
CA ARG A 37 16.70 -18.63 20.71
C ARG A 37 16.48 -19.16 22.12
N GLY A 38 15.29 -19.66 22.40
CA GLY A 38 14.99 -20.30 23.69
C GLY A 38 16.07 -21.32 24.08
N SER A 39 16.28 -21.51 25.38
CA SER A 39 17.35 -22.35 25.96
C SER A 39 17.32 -23.83 25.56
N THR A 40 16.33 -24.27 24.79
CA THR A 40 16.13 -25.67 24.38
C THR A 40 16.55 -25.97 22.94
N GLY A 41 17.08 -25.01 22.17
CA GLY A 41 17.67 -25.30 20.84
C GLY A 41 16.70 -25.83 19.78
N TRP A 42 15.40 -25.84 20.04
CA TRP A 42 14.38 -26.09 19.03
C TRP A 42 14.23 -24.85 18.17
N ASN A 43 14.40 -25.02 16.86
CA ASN A 43 14.34 -23.96 15.86
C ASN A 43 12.86 -23.56 15.66
N ILE A 44 12.34 -22.70 16.54
CA ILE A 44 10.96 -22.17 16.50
C ILE A 44 10.73 -21.31 15.22
N THR A 45 11.80 -20.93 14.52
CA THR A 45 11.78 -20.18 13.26
C THR A 45 11.05 -20.88 12.12
N ARG A 46 10.98 -22.23 12.09
CA ARG A 46 10.30 -22.96 11.00
C ARG A 46 8.79 -22.71 10.90
N GLY A 47 8.18 -22.04 11.88
CA GLY A 47 6.77 -21.64 11.86
C GLY A 47 6.50 -20.13 11.77
N LEU A 48 7.53 -19.28 11.88
CA LEU A 48 7.37 -17.82 12.02
C LEU A 48 7.79 -17.02 10.77
N GLU A 49 8.34 -17.67 9.73
CA GLU A 49 8.81 -17.03 8.49
C GLU A 49 7.73 -16.31 7.65
N ARG A 50 6.44 -16.43 8.02
CA ARG A 50 5.32 -15.88 7.23
C ARG A 50 4.90 -14.46 7.59
N TYR A 51 5.35 -13.86 8.69
CA TYR A 51 4.65 -12.72 9.30
C TYR A 51 5.49 -11.48 9.66
N GLU A 52 6.82 -11.53 9.57
CA GLU A 52 7.68 -10.44 10.07
C GLU A 52 7.94 -9.31 9.04
N TRP A 53 7.65 -9.54 7.76
CA TRP A 53 7.90 -8.58 6.66
C TRP A 53 6.63 -7.90 6.14
N SER A 54 5.46 -8.28 6.64
CA SER A 54 4.16 -7.72 6.21
C SER A 54 3.54 -6.85 7.30
N TYR A 55 4.31 -5.93 7.88
CA TYR A 55 3.72 -4.84 8.66
C TYR A 55 3.45 -3.64 7.76
N CYS A 56 2.51 -2.79 8.14
CA CYS A 56 2.19 -1.55 7.46
C CYS A 56 1.82 -0.51 8.52
N LYS A 57 2.22 0.74 8.32
CA LYS A 57 1.81 1.86 9.17
C LYS A 57 0.72 2.64 8.46
N LEU A 58 -0.44 2.77 9.08
CA LEU A 58 -1.41 3.77 8.70
C LEU A 58 -1.04 5.07 9.39
N LYS A 59 -0.83 6.13 8.61
CA LYS A 59 -0.69 7.49 9.10
C LYS A 59 -1.99 8.24 8.88
N LEU A 60 -2.35 9.06 9.87
CA LEU A 60 -3.42 10.02 9.81
C LEU A 60 -2.84 11.40 10.09
N HIS A 61 -3.16 12.36 9.23
CA HIS A 61 -2.69 13.73 9.35
C HIS A 61 -3.87 14.70 9.21
N ASP A 62 -4.01 15.64 10.15
CA ASP A 62 -4.98 16.74 10.09
C ASP A 62 -4.26 18.03 9.70
N ASN A 63 -4.47 18.46 8.45
CA ASN A 63 -3.86 19.66 7.88
C ASN A 63 -4.20 20.96 8.61
N TYR A 64 -5.30 21.00 9.37
CA TYR A 64 -5.72 22.21 10.08
C TYR A 64 -5.06 22.34 11.44
N THR A 65 -5.02 21.25 12.21
CA THR A 65 -4.45 21.25 13.57
C THR A 65 -2.96 20.90 13.59
N GLY A 66 -2.43 20.31 12.51
CA GLY A 66 -1.10 19.70 12.47
C GLY A 66 -1.01 18.40 13.27
N PHE A 67 -2.16 17.81 13.66
CA PHE A 67 -2.19 16.56 14.39
C PHE A 67 -1.74 15.39 13.51
N GLU A 68 -0.86 14.56 14.04
CA GLU A 68 -0.38 13.34 13.40
C GLU A 68 -0.59 12.14 14.33
N ALA A 69 -1.12 11.05 13.77
CA ALA A 69 -1.23 9.77 14.45
C ALA A 69 -0.80 8.64 13.52
N GLU A 70 -0.20 7.61 14.09
CA GLU A 70 0.16 6.40 13.36
C GLU A 70 -0.30 5.14 14.10
N VAL A 71 -0.69 4.13 13.34
CA VAL A 71 -0.99 2.80 13.86
C VAL A 71 -0.36 1.73 12.98
N GLU A 72 0.31 0.78 13.59
CA GLU A 72 0.93 -0.34 12.91
C GLU A 72 -0.03 -1.52 12.89
N PHE A 73 -0.14 -2.20 11.74
CA PHE A 73 -0.90 -3.42 11.59
C PHE A 73 -0.20 -4.39 10.64
N HIS A 74 -0.51 -5.67 10.77
CA HIS A 74 0.15 -6.75 10.01
C HIS A 74 -0.81 -7.39 9.00
N PRO A 75 -0.91 -6.87 7.77
CA PRO A 75 -1.66 -7.55 6.73
C PRO A 75 -1.12 -8.95 6.48
N ARG A 76 -2.04 -9.91 6.32
CA ARG A 76 -1.71 -11.27 5.94
C ARG A 76 -1.41 -11.30 4.44
N VAL A 77 -0.24 -11.84 4.09
CA VAL A 77 0.18 -11.98 2.69
C VAL A 77 -0.73 -12.97 1.96
N ASP A 78 -1.13 -12.61 0.74
CA ASP A 78 -2.03 -13.41 -0.12
C ASP A 78 -3.46 -13.61 0.46
N GLU A 79 -3.78 -12.95 1.57
CA GLU A 79 -5.12 -12.87 2.15
C GLU A 79 -5.62 -11.42 2.13
N PHE A 80 -6.95 -11.26 2.06
CA PHE A 80 -7.57 -9.95 2.12
C PHE A 80 -7.60 -9.49 3.58
N THR A 81 -6.81 -8.46 3.91
CA THR A 81 -6.78 -7.90 5.28
C THR A 81 -7.63 -6.64 5.33
N THR A 82 -8.48 -6.53 6.36
CA THR A 82 -9.26 -5.32 6.63
C THR A 82 -8.84 -4.72 7.97
N LEU A 83 -8.38 -3.47 7.95
CA LEU A 83 -8.30 -2.63 9.15
C LEU A 83 -9.60 -1.83 9.25
N THR A 84 -10.26 -1.90 10.40
CA THR A 84 -11.48 -1.11 10.69
C THR A 84 -11.18 -0.17 11.83
N ILE A 85 -11.41 1.13 11.63
CA ILE A 85 -11.27 2.14 12.69
C ILE A 85 -12.67 2.38 13.27
N PRO A 86 -12.98 1.82 14.45
CA PRO A 86 -14.31 1.96 15.03
C PRO A 86 -14.55 3.42 15.42
N TYR A 87 -15.78 3.89 15.27
CA TYR A 87 -16.18 5.26 15.64
C TYR A 87 -15.42 6.36 14.87
N SER A 88 -14.84 6.05 13.70
CA SER A 88 -14.19 7.05 12.82
C SER A 88 -15.16 8.10 12.26
N ASN A 89 -16.46 7.87 12.43
CA ASN A 89 -17.61 8.54 11.85
C ASN A 89 -17.45 10.07 11.61
N ALA A 90 -17.87 10.93 12.55
CA ALA A 90 -17.88 12.38 12.31
C ALA A 90 -16.48 13.01 12.32
N THR A 91 -15.60 12.53 13.20
CA THR A 91 -14.31 13.19 13.44
C THR A 91 -13.29 12.90 12.35
N LEU A 92 -13.30 11.71 11.77
CA LEU A 92 -12.36 11.29 10.73
C LEU A 92 -13.01 11.39 9.35
N MET A 93 -14.16 10.73 9.14
CA MET A 93 -14.76 10.60 7.80
C MET A 93 -15.53 11.82 7.30
N ARG A 94 -15.77 12.84 8.16
CA ARG A 94 -16.41 14.11 7.77
C ARG A 94 -15.55 15.33 8.04
N ASN A 95 -14.25 15.12 8.24
CA ASN A 95 -13.30 16.21 8.42
C ASN A 95 -12.53 16.43 7.12
N PRO A 96 -12.71 17.59 6.45
CA PRO A 96 -12.06 17.86 5.17
C PRO A 96 -10.55 18.04 5.29
N ASN A 97 -10.04 18.24 6.52
CA ASN A 97 -8.61 18.44 6.76
C ASN A 97 -7.87 17.13 7.01
N ILE A 98 -8.59 16.01 7.21
CA ILE A 98 -7.96 14.73 7.49
C ILE A 98 -7.60 14.01 6.20
N THR A 99 -6.33 13.63 6.14
CA THR A 99 -5.76 12.75 5.14
C THR A 99 -5.23 11.48 5.77
N ILE A 100 -5.19 10.41 4.98
CA ILE A 100 -4.60 9.13 5.36
C ILE A 100 -3.51 8.72 4.36
N SER A 101 -2.43 8.11 4.86
CA SER A 101 -1.42 7.45 4.02
C SER A 101 -1.04 6.10 4.61
N LEU A 102 -0.46 5.22 3.77
CA LEU A 102 0.10 3.95 4.23
C LEU A 102 1.59 3.93 3.95
N VAL A 103 2.35 3.45 4.93
CA VAL A 103 3.79 3.22 4.80
C VAL A 103 4.06 1.73 4.92
N PHE A 104 4.71 1.17 3.91
CA PHE A 104 5.14 -0.21 3.88
C PHE A 104 6.65 -0.32 4.16
N PRO A 105 7.11 -1.44 4.74
CA PRO A 105 8.53 -1.70 4.88
C PRO A 105 9.17 -1.88 3.50
N GLY A 106 10.35 -1.29 3.33
CA GLY A 106 11.13 -1.35 2.10
C GLY A 106 11.15 -0.03 1.34
N ASN A 107 11.87 -0.06 0.23
CA ASN A 107 12.04 1.10 -0.65
C ASN A 107 11.65 0.72 -2.08
N ARG A 108 10.97 1.61 -2.80
CA ARG A 108 10.80 1.50 -4.25
C ARG A 108 12.05 2.00 -4.96
N SER A 109 12.46 1.30 -6.01
CA SER A 109 13.50 1.77 -6.92
C SER A 109 12.89 2.65 -8.01
N ILE A 110 13.30 3.91 -8.09
CA ILE A 110 12.90 4.82 -9.16
C ILE A 110 14.07 4.98 -10.12
N ILE A 111 13.84 4.62 -11.38
CA ILE A 111 14.82 4.78 -12.45
C ILE A 111 14.47 6.04 -13.24
N THR A 112 15.24 7.10 -13.01
CA THR A 112 15.09 8.36 -13.74
C THR A 112 16.03 8.36 -14.94
N TYR A 113 15.48 8.58 -16.14
CA TYR A 113 16.22 8.73 -17.38
C TYR A 113 16.41 10.22 -17.67
N PHE A 114 17.63 10.63 -17.99
CA PHE A 114 17.91 11.97 -18.46
C PHE A 114 18.91 11.94 -19.61
N GLU A 115 18.83 12.97 -20.46
CA GLU A 115 19.78 13.18 -21.53
C GLU A 115 20.93 14.05 -21.02
N GLU A 116 22.13 13.51 -21.09
CA GLU A 116 23.35 14.28 -20.84
C GLU A 116 24.02 14.56 -22.19
N LYS A 117 24.29 15.84 -22.46
CA LYS A 117 25.10 16.24 -23.61
C LYS A 117 26.55 15.94 -23.28
N GLN A 118 27.08 14.88 -23.89
CA GLN A 118 28.47 14.50 -23.73
C GLN A 118 29.25 14.88 -24.99
N THR A 119 30.36 15.58 -24.81
CA THR A 119 31.33 15.79 -25.89
C THR A 119 32.07 14.48 -26.12
N VAL A 120 31.91 13.90 -27.30
CA VAL A 120 32.59 12.68 -27.71
C VAL A 120 33.62 13.05 -28.78
N SER A 121 34.85 12.57 -28.60
CA SER A 121 35.90 12.69 -29.62
C SER A 121 35.79 11.50 -30.57
N LEU A 122 35.50 11.77 -31.84
CA LEU A 122 35.39 10.77 -32.88
C LEU A 122 36.56 10.92 -33.85
N PRO A 123 37.10 9.83 -34.41
CA PRO A 123 38.19 9.90 -35.37
C PRO A 123 37.71 10.56 -36.67
N CYS A 124 38.56 11.40 -37.26
CA CYS A 124 38.28 12.03 -38.55
C CYS A 124 38.42 11.06 -39.73
N VAL A 125 39.04 9.90 -39.53
CA VAL A 125 39.10 8.81 -40.50
C VAL A 125 38.63 7.51 -39.84
N THR A 126 37.59 6.88 -40.38
CA THR A 126 37.13 5.56 -39.95
C THR A 126 37.14 4.63 -41.16
N ASP A 127 37.83 3.48 -41.06
CA ASP A 127 37.98 2.50 -42.14
C ASP A 127 38.48 3.11 -43.47
N GLY A 128 39.43 4.05 -43.39
CA GLY A 128 40.01 4.73 -44.56
C GLY A 128 39.10 5.76 -45.22
N THR A 129 37.88 5.96 -44.72
CA THR A 129 36.94 6.99 -45.20
C THR A 129 36.98 8.20 -44.28
N ARG A 130 37.11 9.41 -44.85
CA ARG A 130 37.14 10.66 -44.08
C ARG A 130 35.73 11.04 -43.63
N ASN A 131 35.60 11.45 -42.38
CA ASN A 131 34.35 11.93 -41.80
C ASN A 131 33.97 13.28 -42.46
N PRO A 132 32.69 13.47 -42.87
CA PRO A 132 32.26 14.70 -43.53
C PRO A 132 32.21 15.94 -42.62
N ASP A 133 32.44 15.80 -41.31
CA ASP A 133 32.45 16.92 -40.37
C ASP A 133 33.43 18.04 -40.84
N PRO A 134 33.03 19.32 -40.79
CA PRO A 134 33.89 20.43 -41.21
C PRO A 134 35.26 20.46 -40.51
N GLN A 135 35.34 20.02 -39.26
CA GLN A 135 36.60 19.96 -38.51
C GLN A 135 37.59 18.94 -39.10
N CYS A 136 37.08 17.93 -39.79
CA CYS A 136 37.87 16.90 -40.46
C CYS A 136 38.29 17.28 -41.88
N ASN A 137 37.83 18.41 -42.42
CA ASN A 137 38.10 18.80 -43.81
C ASN A 137 39.34 19.70 -43.99
N THR A 138 40.11 19.99 -42.93
CA THR A 138 41.35 20.77 -42.99
C THR A 138 42.52 19.97 -43.58
N ASN A 139 43.52 20.66 -44.15
CA ASN A 139 44.75 20.05 -44.64
C ASN A 139 45.97 20.92 -44.22
N PRO A 140 46.90 20.42 -43.38
CA PRO A 140 46.95 19.07 -42.80
C PRO A 140 45.79 18.78 -41.83
N LEU A 141 45.53 17.49 -41.57
CA LEU A 141 44.55 17.05 -40.56
C LEU A 141 44.89 17.64 -39.18
N PRO A 142 43.89 17.85 -38.30
CA PRO A 142 44.14 18.21 -36.91
C PRO A 142 45.02 17.14 -36.24
N ASP A 143 45.95 17.56 -35.38
CA ASP A 143 46.71 16.65 -34.50
C ASP A 143 46.28 16.93 -33.05
N PRO A 144 45.57 16.00 -32.38
CA PRO A 144 45.20 14.65 -32.82
C PRO A 144 44.09 14.60 -33.89
N ASP A 145 44.06 13.54 -34.72
CA ASP A 145 43.11 13.30 -35.84
C ASP A 145 41.69 12.94 -35.38
N VAL A 146 41.13 13.77 -34.51
CA VAL A 146 39.80 13.61 -33.90
C VAL A 146 39.05 14.93 -33.98
N TYR A 147 37.73 14.85 -34.14
CA TYR A 147 36.83 15.98 -33.99
C TYR A 147 35.93 15.75 -32.79
N SER A 148 35.49 16.85 -32.17
CA SER A 148 34.62 16.80 -30.99
C SER A 148 33.20 17.14 -31.40
N THR A 149 32.27 16.23 -31.16
CA THR A 149 30.84 16.46 -31.38
C THR A 149 30.07 16.23 -30.10
N VAL A 150 28.97 16.97 -29.92
CA VAL A 150 28.10 16.84 -28.75
C VAL A 150 27.04 15.80 -29.10
N GLN A 151 27.06 14.66 -28.41
CA GLN A 151 26.05 13.63 -28.51
C GLN A 151 25.14 13.66 -27.27
N SER A 152 23.84 13.50 -27.46
CA SER A 152 22.91 13.23 -26.35
C SER A 152 23.07 11.76 -25.96
N VAL A 153 23.58 11.51 -24.75
CA VAL A 153 23.68 10.17 -24.17
C VAL A 153 22.58 10.02 -23.14
N THR A 154 21.72 9.01 -23.28
CA THR A 154 20.73 8.68 -22.25
C THR A 154 21.44 8.01 -21.08
N LYS A 155 21.38 8.64 -19.91
CA LYS A 155 21.83 8.05 -18.64
C LYS A 155 20.63 7.71 -17.78
N ASN A 156 20.80 6.73 -16.92
CA ASN A 156 19.83 6.39 -15.89
C ASN A 156 20.45 6.54 -14.50
N VAL A 157 19.63 7.00 -13.55
CA VAL A 157 19.99 7.02 -12.13
C VAL A 157 18.88 6.30 -11.37
N THR A 158 19.28 5.33 -10.54
CA THR A 158 18.34 4.63 -9.66
C THR A 158 18.40 5.28 -8.29
N THR A 159 17.29 5.85 -7.84
CA THR A 159 17.10 6.30 -6.46
C THR A 159 16.21 5.33 -5.71
N TYR A 160 16.35 5.29 -4.39
CA TYR A 160 15.51 4.49 -3.51
C TYR A 160 14.68 5.43 -2.65
N GLU A 161 13.36 5.29 -2.70
CA GLU A 161 12.43 6.06 -1.90
C GLU A 161 11.65 5.15 -0.95
N SER A 162 11.27 5.66 0.20
CA SER A 162 10.37 4.96 1.13
C SER A 162 9.07 4.59 0.40
N LEU A 163 8.55 3.40 0.67
CA LEU A 163 7.25 2.94 0.18
C LEU A 163 6.11 3.58 0.97
N GLU A 164 5.94 4.88 0.80
CA GLU A 164 4.82 5.65 1.34
C GLU A 164 3.85 5.98 0.21
N LEU A 165 2.58 5.59 0.39
CA LEU A 165 1.51 5.96 -0.52
C LEU A 165 1.15 7.42 -0.34
N GLU A 166 0.76 8.09 -1.43
CA GLU A 166 0.29 9.47 -1.37
C GLU A 166 -0.88 9.63 -0.39
N ALA A 167 -0.90 10.73 0.35
CA ALA A 167 -1.97 11.01 1.29
C ALA A 167 -3.30 11.26 0.54
N LYS A 168 -4.40 10.68 1.06
CA LYS A 168 -5.73 10.79 0.47
C LYS A 168 -6.73 11.40 1.45
N HIS A 169 -7.59 12.29 0.97
CA HIS A 169 -8.67 12.88 1.73
C HIS A 169 -9.78 11.85 1.95
N THR A 170 -10.38 11.92 3.14
CA THR A 170 -11.51 11.05 3.50
C THR A 170 -12.87 11.70 3.23
N TYR A 171 -12.91 13.02 3.03
CA TYR A 171 -14.13 13.81 2.90
C TYR A 171 -13.95 15.01 1.95
N ASP A 172 -14.96 15.28 1.12
CA ASP A 172 -15.08 16.50 0.32
C ASP A 172 -16.35 17.28 0.74
N PRO A 173 -16.20 18.47 1.34
CA PRO A 173 -17.32 19.26 1.84
C PRO A 173 -18.16 19.86 0.70
N ASN A 174 -17.60 20.04 -0.51
CA ASN A 174 -18.33 20.62 -1.64
C ASN A 174 -19.32 19.63 -2.25
N GLN A 175 -18.98 18.34 -2.19
CA GLN A 175 -19.81 17.26 -2.73
C GLN A 175 -20.62 16.54 -1.65
N GLU A 176 -20.43 16.92 -0.37
CA GLU A 176 -20.99 16.25 0.82
C GLU A 176 -20.76 14.73 0.75
N ALA A 177 -19.55 14.32 0.37
CA ALA A 177 -19.21 12.93 0.11
C ALA A 177 -17.96 12.50 0.86
N PHE A 178 -17.90 11.22 1.23
CA PHE A 178 -16.76 10.63 1.93
C PHE A 178 -16.33 9.31 1.31
N VAL A 179 -15.06 8.95 1.50
CA VAL A 179 -14.51 7.66 1.10
C VAL A 179 -14.76 6.65 2.23
N ASN A 180 -15.58 5.63 1.97
CA ASN A 180 -15.94 4.62 2.97
C ASN A 180 -14.90 3.49 3.11
N TYR A 181 -14.09 3.28 2.08
CA TYR A 181 -12.96 2.37 2.14
C TYR A 181 -11.82 2.80 1.20
N PHE A 182 -10.59 2.45 1.60
CA PHE A 182 -9.40 2.56 0.75
C PHE A 182 -8.86 1.16 0.47
N THR A 183 -8.32 0.93 -0.72
CA THR A 183 -7.65 -0.32 -1.06
C THR A 183 -6.23 -0.02 -1.51
N ALA A 184 -5.24 -0.56 -0.78
CA ALA A 184 -3.85 -0.53 -1.19
C ALA A 184 -3.46 -1.85 -1.84
N ILE A 185 -2.69 -1.77 -2.91
CA ILE A 185 -2.17 -2.91 -3.65
C ILE A 185 -0.66 -2.92 -3.48
N VAL A 186 -0.15 -3.97 -2.87
CA VAL A 186 1.26 -4.18 -2.63
C VAL A 186 1.81 -5.15 -3.67
N GLN A 187 2.82 -4.72 -4.42
CA GLN A 187 3.46 -5.51 -5.45
C GLN A 187 4.64 -6.29 -4.87
N LEU A 188 4.61 -7.62 -5.03
CA LEU A 188 5.67 -8.53 -4.65
C LEU A 188 6.45 -9.03 -5.86
N ASP A 189 7.77 -9.08 -5.73
CA ASP A 189 8.64 -9.87 -6.58
C ASP A 189 9.46 -10.83 -5.72
N LYS A 190 9.23 -12.14 -5.89
CA LYS A 190 9.86 -13.23 -5.13
C LYS A 190 9.81 -13.01 -3.60
N GLY A 191 8.68 -12.50 -3.12
CA GLY A 191 8.44 -12.24 -1.69
C GLY A 191 9.06 -10.95 -1.15
N THR A 192 9.69 -10.13 -2.00
CA THR A 192 10.12 -8.78 -1.65
C THR A 192 9.07 -7.77 -2.10
N ILE A 193 8.71 -6.83 -1.23
CA ILE A 193 7.87 -5.69 -1.60
C ILE A 193 8.69 -4.76 -2.49
N ILE A 194 8.25 -4.56 -3.73
CA ILE A 194 8.93 -3.69 -4.70
C ILE A 194 8.18 -2.39 -4.97
N ASP A 195 6.86 -2.39 -4.74
CA ASP A 195 6.01 -1.22 -4.96
C ASP A 195 4.71 -1.34 -4.16
N ALA A 196 4.04 -0.20 -3.97
CA ALA A 196 2.69 -0.16 -3.45
C ALA A 196 1.94 1.04 -4.07
N ILE A 197 0.65 0.86 -4.35
CA ILE A 197 -0.19 1.91 -4.94
C ILE A 197 -1.61 1.84 -4.39
N TRP A 198 -2.31 2.98 -4.31
CA TRP A 198 -3.75 2.96 -4.09
C TRP A 198 -4.46 2.41 -5.32
N ASP A 199 -5.47 1.58 -5.09
CA ASP A 199 -6.25 0.97 -6.16
C ASP A 199 -6.87 2.02 -7.10
N GLY A 200 -7.39 3.12 -6.54
CA GLY A 200 -7.91 4.25 -7.32
C GLY A 200 -6.89 4.93 -8.21
N ASP A 201 -5.61 4.98 -7.80
CA ASP A 201 -4.52 5.57 -8.60
C ASP A 201 -4.02 4.60 -9.68
N ARG A 202 -4.20 3.29 -9.48
CA ARG A 202 -3.86 2.26 -10.46
C ARG A 202 -4.84 2.22 -11.62
N ASP A 203 -6.13 2.42 -11.34
CA ASP A 203 -7.21 2.32 -12.32
C ASP A 203 -8.17 3.52 -12.22
N GLU A 204 -7.88 4.56 -13.01
CA GLU A 204 -8.71 5.77 -13.10
C GLU A 204 -10.17 5.49 -13.48
N GLN A 205 -10.49 4.32 -14.04
CA GLN A 205 -11.86 3.96 -14.36
C GLN A 205 -12.71 3.65 -13.13
N ILE A 206 -12.11 3.41 -11.96
CA ILE A 206 -12.84 3.19 -10.71
C ILE A 206 -13.79 4.36 -10.42
N CYS A 207 -13.37 5.58 -10.75
CA CYS A 207 -14.21 6.76 -10.54
C CYS A 207 -15.25 7.00 -11.64
N LYS A 208 -15.26 6.25 -12.75
CA LYS A 208 -16.30 6.39 -13.79
C LYS A 208 -17.65 5.81 -13.36
N ASP A 209 -17.60 4.75 -12.55
CA ASP A 209 -18.78 4.03 -12.09
C ASP A 209 -19.30 4.55 -10.73
N CYS A 210 -18.59 5.51 -10.12
CA CYS A 210 -18.98 6.14 -8.88
C CYS A 210 -19.78 7.43 -9.08
N GLY A 211 -20.67 7.75 -8.15
CA GLY A 211 -21.40 9.03 -8.17
C GLY A 211 -20.51 10.24 -7.85
N THR A 212 -19.47 10.03 -7.03
CA THR A 212 -18.55 11.07 -6.55
C THR A 212 -17.17 10.46 -6.33
N CYS A 213 -16.11 11.19 -6.69
CA CYS A 213 -14.73 10.76 -6.56
C CYS A 213 -13.94 11.78 -5.73
N ILE A 214 -13.09 11.30 -4.83
CA ILE A 214 -12.18 12.09 -3.99
C ILE A 214 -10.79 11.48 -4.12
N ASP A 215 -9.82 12.24 -4.62
CA ASP A 215 -8.43 11.78 -4.86
C ASP A 215 -8.33 10.42 -5.57
N GLN A 216 -9.11 10.26 -6.65
CA GLN A 216 -9.23 9.03 -7.44
C GLN A 216 -9.82 7.83 -6.69
N GLN A 217 -10.32 8.04 -5.47
CA GLN A 217 -11.05 7.03 -4.71
C GLN A 217 -12.55 7.25 -4.85
N CYS A 218 -13.29 6.15 -4.98
CA CYS A 218 -14.74 6.23 -5.00
C CYS A 218 -15.27 6.70 -3.64
N ALA A 219 -16.13 7.72 -3.68
CA ALA A 219 -16.80 8.27 -2.53
C ALA A 219 -18.32 8.11 -2.61
N VAL A 220 -18.96 8.14 -1.46
CA VAL A 220 -20.41 8.05 -1.29
C VAL A 220 -20.91 9.33 -0.65
N LYS A 221 -22.06 9.83 -1.11
CA LYS A 221 -22.69 11.00 -0.50
C LYS A 221 -23.17 10.68 0.91
N ALA A 222 -22.98 11.63 1.83
CA ALA A 222 -23.32 11.47 3.24
C ALA A 222 -24.79 11.13 3.47
N ASN A 223 -25.69 11.69 2.64
CA ASN A 223 -27.12 11.43 2.69
C ASN A 223 -27.55 10.05 2.14
N ASN A 224 -26.69 9.36 1.39
CA ASN A 224 -26.98 8.04 0.83
C ASN A 224 -26.65 6.90 1.79
N MET A 225 -25.94 7.18 2.88
CA MET A 225 -25.62 6.22 3.93
C MET A 225 -26.20 6.67 5.27
N VAL A 226 -26.81 5.74 5.99
CA VAL A 226 -27.24 5.97 7.38
C VAL A 226 -25.99 5.89 8.27
N CYS A 227 -25.21 6.98 8.30
CA CYS A 227 -24.02 7.10 9.16
C CYS A 227 -24.29 7.87 10.45
N ASP A 228 -25.43 8.56 10.57
CA ASP A 228 -25.69 9.50 11.67
C ASP A 228 -26.52 8.91 12.81
N THR A 229 -26.95 7.66 12.70
CA THR A 229 -27.70 7.00 13.77
C THR A 229 -26.75 6.26 14.71
N GLU A 230 -27.01 6.30 16.02
CA GLU A 230 -26.24 5.57 17.04
C GLU A 230 -26.13 4.06 16.74
N GLU A 231 -27.09 3.51 15.98
CA GLU A 231 -27.15 2.10 15.59
C GLU A 231 -26.33 1.75 14.32
N ALA A 232 -25.97 2.74 13.51
CA ALA A 232 -25.26 2.54 12.24
C ALA A 232 -24.10 3.53 12.11
N LEU A 233 -22.99 3.19 12.76
CA LEU A 233 -21.75 3.96 12.67
C LEU A 233 -21.00 3.60 11.39
N CYS A 234 -20.66 4.61 10.59
CA CYS A 234 -19.78 4.40 9.44
C CYS A 234 -18.34 4.28 9.93
N ASN A 235 -17.73 3.15 9.60
CA ASN A 235 -16.34 2.85 9.93
C ASN A 235 -15.51 2.94 8.66
N LEU A 236 -14.37 3.63 8.76
CA LEU A 236 -13.38 3.63 7.70
C LEU A 236 -12.75 2.24 7.61
N LYS A 237 -12.77 1.66 6.40
CA LYS A 237 -12.12 0.38 6.11
C LYS A 237 -10.90 0.58 5.24
N ILE A 238 -9.79 -0.03 5.62
CA ILE A 238 -8.60 -0.07 4.78
C ILE A 238 -8.33 -1.52 4.41
N PHE A 239 -8.32 -1.77 3.12
CA PHE A 239 -8.03 -3.06 2.53
C PHE A 239 -6.59 -3.07 2.02
N VAL A 240 -5.88 -4.17 2.28
CA VAL A 240 -4.56 -4.41 1.71
C VAL A 240 -4.64 -5.69 0.90
N ALA A 241 -4.26 -5.60 -0.37
CA ALA A 241 -4.16 -6.72 -1.29
C ALA A 241 -2.76 -6.83 -1.86
N TRP A 242 -2.41 -8.03 -2.31
CA TRP A 242 -1.09 -8.41 -2.78
C TRP A 242 -1.16 -8.85 -4.24
N ALA A 243 -0.21 -8.36 -5.03
CA ALA A 243 -0.03 -8.65 -6.44
C ALA A 243 1.38 -9.21 -6.69
N GLY A 244 1.58 -9.90 -7.82
CA GLY A 244 2.88 -10.47 -8.18
C GLY A 244 3.12 -11.87 -7.63
N VAL A 245 4.35 -12.14 -7.19
CA VAL A 245 4.82 -13.49 -6.87
C VAL A 245 5.51 -13.54 -5.50
N ASP A 246 5.15 -14.52 -4.69
CA ASP A 246 5.76 -14.72 -3.37
C ASP A 246 7.16 -15.37 -3.44
N SER A 247 7.83 -15.52 -2.28
CA SER A 247 9.18 -16.11 -2.20
C SER A 247 9.27 -17.57 -2.63
N LYS A 248 8.13 -18.24 -2.81
CA LYS A 248 8.03 -19.62 -3.28
C LYS A 248 7.68 -19.71 -4.76
N GLY A 249 7.58 -18.57 -5.46
CA GLY A 249 7.19 -18.55 -6.87
C GLY A 249 5.69 -18.67 -7.10
N LYS A 250 4.85 -18.58 -6.06
CA LYS A 250 3.39 -18.65 -6.18
C LYS A 250 2.83 -17.26 -6.47
N THR A 251 1.94 -17.15 -7.46
CA THR A 251 1.22 -15.92 -7.77
C THR A 251 0.25 -15.54 -6.65
N CYS A 252 0.25 -14.27 -6.26
CA CYS A 252 -0.70 -13.72 -5.30
C CYS A 252 -2.11 -13.62 -5.92
N ILE A 253 -3.12 -14.06 -5.19
CA ILE A 253 -4.52 -14.10 -5.63
C ILE A 253 -5.40 -13.04 -4.96
N SER A 254 -4.92 -12.40 -3.90
CA SER A 254 -5.71 -11.40 -3.16
C SER A 254 -6.05 -10.15 -3.98
N ILE A 255 -5.22 -9.76 -4.96
CA ILE A 255 -5.55 -8.71 -5.95
C ILE A 255 -6.84 -9.00 -6.73
N ASN A 256 -7.20 -10.27 -6.95
CA ASN A 256 -8.43 -10.62 -7.65
C ASN A 256 -9.68 -10.43 -6.76
N LYS A 257 -9.49 -10.27 -5.45
CA LYS A 257 -10.56 -10.18 -4.44
C LYS A 257 -10.84 -8.75 -3.98
N ILE A 258 -10.17 -7.75 -4.54
CA ILE A 258 -10.36 -6.34 -4.15
C ILE A 258 -11.76 -5.83 -4.49
N PRO A 259 -12.33 -4.89 -3.70
CA PRO A 259 -13.68 -4.39 -3.93
C PRO A 259 -13.90 -3.80 -5.33
N SER A 260 -12.89 -3.14 -5.91
CA SER A 260 -12.99 -2.55 -7.25
C SER A 260 -13.14 -3.56 -8.38
N ASN A 261 -12.79 -4.84 -8.20
CA ASN A 261 -13.12 -5.88 -9.18
C ASN A 261 -14.62 -6.24 -9.16
N PHE A 262 -15.30 -5.85 -8.09
CA PHE A 262 -16.71 -6.06 -7.84
C PHE A 262 -17.44 -4.72 -7.88
N ARG A 263 -17.15 -3.85 -8.87
CA ARG A 263 -17.65 -2.46 -8.97
C ARG A 263 -19.16 -2.32 -8.72
N LYS A 264 -19.96 -3.25 -9.24
CA LYS A 264 -21.41 -3.30 -9.05
C LYS A 264 -21.84 -3.47 -7.58
N TYR A 265 -20.95 -3.96 -6.73
CA TYR A 265 -21.18 -4.35 -5.34
C TYR A 265 -20.41 -3.49 -4.32
N SER A 266 -19.38 -2.77 -4.75
CA SER A 266 -18.59 -1.93 -3.86
C SER A 266 -19.15 -0.51 -3.73
N LEU A 267 -19.93 -0.05 -4.71
CA LEU A 267 -20.34 1.36 -4.85
C LEU A 267 -21.85 1.62 -4.65
N THR A 268 -22.66 0.56 -4.61
CA THR A 268 -24.11 0.70 -4.45
C THR A 268 -24.46 0.76 -2.97
N PRO A 269 -25.27 1.72 -2.50
CA PRO A 269 -25.76 1.74 -1.12
C PRO A 269 -26.51 0.45 -0.79
N ILE A 270 -26.44 -0.02 0.47
CA ILE A 270 -27.15 -1.23 0.91
C ILE A 270 -28.65 -1.16 0.63
N SER A 271 -29.24 0.04 0.68
CA SER A 271 -30.65 0.28 0.33
C SER A 271 -31.01 -0.01 -1.13
N GLN A 272 -30.02 -0.08 -2.02
CA GLN A 272 -30.17 -0.34 -3.46
C GLN A 272 -29.69 -1.75 -3.85
N PHE A 273 -29.24 -2.57 -2.89
CA PHE A 273 -28.87 -3.97 -3.13
C PHE A 273 -30.08 -4.90 -3.06
N GLY A 274 -30.49 -5.44 -4.21
CA GLY A 274 -31.45 -6.55 -4.26
C GLY A 274 -30.85 -7.87 -3.72
N LEU A 275 -31.71 -8.78 -3.24
CA LEU A 275 -31.38 -10.08 -2.62
C LEU A 275 -30.49 -11.03 -3.45
N GLY A 276 -30.23 -10.75 -4.74
CA GLY A 276 -29.34 -11.54 -5.59
C GLY A 276 -27.85 -11.46 -5.22
N LEU A 277 -27.47 -10.55 -4.31
CA LEU A 277 -26.07 -10.23 -3.97
C LEU A 277 -25.30 -11.33 -3.24
N ALA A 278 -25.95 -11.99 -2.27
CA ALA A 278 -25.27 -13.00 -1.45
C ALA A 278 -24.83 -14.19 -2.30
N ASN A 279 -25.65 -14.56 -3.30
CA ASN A 279 -25.30 -15.64 -4.22
C ASN A 279 -24.14 -15.24 -5.14
N ASP A 280 -24.15 -14.06 -5.76
CA ASP A 280 -23.08 -13.68 -6.70
C ASP A 280 -21.71 -13.52 -6.02
N PHE A 281 -21.68 -12.98 -4.80
CA PHE A 281 -20.45 -12.84 -4.03
C PHE A 281 -19.93 -14.20 -3.55
N ILE A 282 -20.81 -15.05 -2.99
CA ILE A 282 -20.43 -16.40 -2.55
C ILE A 282 -19.95 -17.24 -3.73
N TYR A 283 -20.66 -17.25 -4.87
CA TYR A 283 -20.28 -18.07 -6.03
C TYR A 283 -18.97 -17.62 -6.69
N ARG A 284 -18.69 -16.32 -6.79
CA ARG A 284 -17.41 -15.84 -7.37
C ARG A 284 -16.23 -16.01 -6.44
N VAL A 285 -16.47 -15.93 -5.12
CA VAL A 285 -15.44 -16.27 -4.12
C VAL A 285 -15.17 -17.77 -4.17
N ASP A 286 -16.22 -18.61 -4.17
CA ASP A 286 -16.13 -20.08 -4.14
C ASP A 286 -15.48 -20.67 -5.40
N GLN A 287 -15.83 -20.18 -6.60
CA GLN A 287 -15.22 -20.63 -7.86
C GLN A 287 -13.74 -20.23 -8.02
N ASN A 288 -13.26 -19.21 -7.30
CA ASN A 288 -11.85 -18.80 -7.27
C ASN A 288 -11.12 -19.25 -5.99
N THR A 289 -11.80 -19.93 -5.06
CA THR A 289 -11.20 -20.56 -3.90
C THR A 289 -11.21 -22.07 -4.06
N ALA A 290 -10.21 -22.59 -4.77
CA ALA A 290 -9.57 -23.81 -4.27
C ALA A 290 -9.08 -23.49 -2.86
N ASN A 291 -9.89 -23.87 -1.87
CA ASN A 291 -9.66 -23.69 -0.45
C ASN A 291 -8.28 -24.27 -0.08
N PRO A 292 -7.28 -23.46 0.34
CA PRO A 292 -5.97 -23.98 0.73
C PRO A 292 -6.02 -24.81 2.02
N ASN A 293 -7.15 -24.84 2.74
CA ASN A 293 -7.35 -25.64 3.95
C ASN A 293 -8.01 -27.00 3.65
N GLN A 294 -8.03 -27.45 2.39
CA GLN A 294 -8.41 -28.82 2.00
C GLN A 294 -7.24 -29.62 1.38
N ALA A 295 -5.99 -29.24 1.64
CA ALA A 295 -4.80 -30.05 1.34
C ALA A 295 -4.02 -30.35 2.62
#